data_AF-F7ITC9-F1
#
_entry.id   AF-F7ITC9-F1
#
_cell.length_a   1.000
_cell.length_b   1.000
_cell.length_c   1.000
_cell.angle_alpha   90.00
_cell.angle_beta   90.00
_cell.angle_gamma   90.00
#
_symmetry.space_group_name_H-M   'P 1'
#
loop_
_entity.id
_entity.type
_entity.pdbx_description
1 polymer ?
#
loop_
_entity_poly.entity_id
_entity_poly.type
_entity_poly.pdbx_seq_one_letter_code
_entity_poly.pdbx_strand_id
1 'polypeptide(L)'
;MAERLRKQASHWQRAEPTSVLHIEPEGAEAAMVRFKHRYLLCELVSDDPRCRLSLDDRVLSSLVRDTIARVHGTFGAAACSIGFAVRYLNAYTGIVLLRCRKEFYQLVWSALPFITYLENKGHRYPCFFNTLHVGGTIRTCQKFLIQYNRRQLLILLQNCTNEGEREAIQKSVTRSCLLEEEEESSEEAAEAME
;
A
#
# COMPACT_ATOMS: atom_id res chain seq x y z
N MET A 1 9.30 12.79 11.39
CA MET A 1 8.78 11.68 10.57
C MET A 1 7.74 10.86 11.35
N ALA A 2 8.08 10.35 12.55
CA ALA A 2 7.15 9.65 13.45
C ALA A 2 5.92 10.48 13.87
N GLU A 3 6.09 11.77 14.16
CA GLU A 3 4.99 12.64 14.59
C GLU A 3 4.02 13.03 13.47
N ARG A 4 4.48 12.96 12.21
CA ARG A 4 3.63 13.07 11.01
C ARG A 4 2.86 11.78 10.73
N LEU A 5 3.39 10.62 11.13
CA LEU A 5 2.67 9.34 11.08
C LEU A 5 1.53 9.30 12.11
N ARG A 6 1.73 9.87 13.32
CA ARG A 6 0.65 10.05 14.33
C ARG A 6 -0.46 10.99 13.86
N LYS A 7 -0.13 12.13 13.24
CA LYS A 7 -1.15 13.04 12.64
C LYS A 7 -1.84 12.46 11.40
N GLN A 8 -1.20 11.53 10.68
CA GLN A 8 -1.86 10.80 9.60
C GLN A 8 -2.82 9.76 10.17
N ALA A 9 -2.43 9.00 11.20
CA ALA A 9 -3.27 7.99 11.89
C ALA A 9 -4.64 8.52 12.36
N SER A 10 -4.71 9.77 12.84
CA SER A 10 -5.96 10.39 13.28
C SER A 10 -6.90 10.81 12.15
N HIS A 11 -6.40 11.03 10.92
CA HIS A 11 -7.25 11.25 9.75
C HIS A 11 -7.91 9.94 9.25
N TRP A 12 -7.38 8.78 9.63
CA TRP A 12 -7.90 7.46 9.25
C TRP A 12 -9.12 7.00 10.08
N GLN A 13 -9.36 7.60 11.24
CA GLN A 13 -10.43 7.21 12.17
C GLN A 13 -11.83 7.76 11.80
N ARG A 14 -11.95 8.62 10.79
CA ARG A 14 -13.20 9.34 10.47
C ARG A 14 -13.92 8.86 9.19
N ALA A 15 -13.71 7.61 8.79
CA ALA A 15 -14.47 6.99 7.71
C ALA A 15 -15.62 6.17 8.32
N GLU A 16 -16.75 6.82 8.56
CA GLU A 16 -17.99 6.17 8.97
C GLU A 16 -18.47 5.18 7.89
N PRO A 17 -19.03 4.02 8.26
CA PRO A 17 -19.62 3.10 7.31
C PRO A 17 -20.93 3.70 6.78
N THR A 18 -20.94 4.03 5.48
CA THR A 18 -22.14 4.50 4.80
C THR A 18 -23.21 3.39 4.78
N SER A 19 -24.42 3.77 5.16
CA SER A 19 -25.60 2.94 5.43
C SER A 19 -25.93 1.91 4.34
N VAL A 20 -26.26 0.70 4.79
CA VAL A 20 -26.72 -0.43 3.97
C VAL A 20 -28.25 -0.38 3.89
N LEU A 21 -28.80 -0.44 2.68
CA LEU A 21 -30.24 -0.61 2.47
C LEU A 21 -30.64 -2.05 2.82
N HIS A 22 -31.54 -2.20 3.79
CA HIS A 22 -32.16 -3.46 4.18
C HIS A 22 -33.13 -3.96 3.09
N ILE A 23 -32.90 -5.18 2.60
CA ILE A 23 -33.93 -6.03 2.00
C ILE A 23 -33.71 -7.41 2.60
N GLU A 24 -34.65 -7.88 3.42
CA GLU A 24 -34.58 -9.20 4.06
C GLU A 24 -35.32 -10.26 3.23
N PRO A 25 -34.69 -11.42 2.96
CA PRO A 25 -35.41 -12.64 2.71
C PRO A 25 -35.27 -13.61 3.90
N GLU A 26 -36.40 -14.20 4.30
CA GLU A 26 -36.49 -15.26 5.31
C GLU A 26 -35.61 -16.48 4.97
N GLY A 27 -34.90 -17.01 5.97
CA GLY A 27 -34.40 -18.39 5.94
C GLY A 27 -32.92 -18.61 5.63
N ALA A 28 -32.07 -17.57 5.59
CA ALA A 28 -30.62 -17.72 5.54
C ALA A 28 -30.00 -17.34 6.87
N GLU A 29 -29.26 -18.26 7.50
CA GLU A 29 -28.36 -17.96 8.61
C GLU A 29 -27.54 -16.71 8.24
N ALA A 30 -27.71 -15.63 9.01
CA ALA A 30 -27.21 -14.30 8.65
C ALA A 30 -25.67 -14.27 8.73
N ALA A 31 -25.01 -14.83 7.73
CA ALA A 31 -23.61 -14.62 7.48
C ALA A 31 -23.41 -13.13 7.23
N MET A 32 -22.77 -12.44 8.18
CA MET A 32 -22.45 -11.01 8.10
C MET A 32 -22.03 -10.61 6.68
N VAL A 33 -22.91 -9.94 5.96
CA VAL A 33 -22.72 -9.57 4.56
C VAL A 33 -21.89 -8.30 4.50
N ARG A 34 -20.57 -8.47 4.36
CA ARG A 34 -19.64 -7.38 4.09
C ARG A 34 -18.87 -7.63 2.81
N PHE A 35 -18.59 -6.56 2.06
CA PHE A 35 -17.69 -6.65 0.92
C PHE A 35 -16.29 -7.06 1.39
N LYS A 36 -15.75 -8.13 0.78
CA LYS A 36 -14.39 -8.59 1.04
C LYS A 36 -13.43 -7.87 0.09
N HIS A 37 -12.49 -7.13 0.66
CA HIS A 37 -11.44 -6.46 -0.09
C HIS A 37 -10.15 -7.27 -0.10
N ARG A 38 -9.32 -6.99 -1.10
CA ARG A 38 -7.91 -7.39 -1.17
C ARG A 38 -7.05 -6.14 -1.32
N TYR A 39 -5.86 -6.21 -0.77
CA TYR A 39 -4.88 -5.14 -0.81
C TYR A 39 -3.62 -5.65 -1.49
N LEU A 40 -3.17 -4.97 -2.54
CA LEU A 40 -1.92 -5.26 -3.22
C LEU A 40 -0.89 -4.24 -2.78
N LEU A 41 0.15 -4.70 -2.11
CA LEU A 41 1.33 -3.92 -1.77
C LEU A 41 2.32 -4.05 -2.92
N CYS A 42 2.62 -2.93 -3.58
CA CYS A 42 3.47 -2.87 -4.74
C CYS A 42 4.60 -1.87 -4.53
N GLU A 43 5.71 -2.07 -5.22
CA GLU A 43 6.87 -1.20 -5.27
C GLU A 43 7.06 -0.72 -6.71
N LEU A 44 7.16 0.59 -6.89
CA LEU A 44 7.55 1.18 -8.16
C LEU A 44 9.06 1.16 -8.28
N VAL A 45 9.55 0.38 -9.24
CA VAL A 45 10.97 0.33 -9.58
C VAL A 45 11.21 1.11 -10.86
N SER A 46 12.15 2.05 -10.79
CA SER A 46 12.55 2.93 -11.89
C SER A 46 13.99 3.39 -11.66
N ASP A 47 14.79 3.44 -12.73
CA ASP A 47 16.16 3.91 -12.69
C ASP A 47 16.24 5.43 -12.45
N ASP A 48 15.32 6.19 -13.05
CA ASP A 48 15.28 7.65 -12.88
C ASP A 48 14.53 8.03 -11.59
N PRO A 49 15.17 8.73 -10.62
CA PRO A 49 14.50 9.21 -9.41
C PRO A 49 13.42 10.26 -9.68
N ARG A 50 13.44 10.96 -10.83
CA ARG A 50 12.39 11.93 -11.22
C ARG A 50 11.04 11.26 -11.46
N CYS A 51 11.05 9.99 -11.87
CA CYS A 51 9.84 9.17 -11.99
C CYS A 51 9.09 9.10 -10.66
N ARG A 52 9.83 8.82 -9.57
CA ARG A 52 9.30 8.73 -8.22
C ARG A 52 8.71 10.05 -7.70
N LEU A 53 9.33 11.18 -8.03
CA LEU A 53 8.82 12.52 -7.68
C LEU A 53 7.55 12.91 -8.47
N SER A 54 7.30 12.23 -9.59
CA SER A 54 6.14 12.47 -10.45
C SER A 54 4.93 11.60 -10.07
N LEU A 55 5.02 10.82 -9.00
CA LEU A 55 3.92 9.98 -8.52
C LEU A 55 2.89 10.79 -7.74
N ASP A 56 1.66 10.77 -8.23
CA ASP A 56 0.47 11.31 -7.57
C ASP A 56 -0.65 10.26 -7.58
N ASP A 57 -1.54 10.32 -6.58
CA ASP A 57 -2.63 9.35 -6.40
C ASP A 57 -3.56 9.31 -7.63
N ARG A 58 -3.84 10.47 -8.22
CA ARG A 58 -4.70 10.58 -9.41
C ARG A 58 -4.05 9.98 -10.65
N VAL A 59 -2.78 10.33 -10.87
CA VAL A 59 -2.00 9.83 -12.01
C VAL A 59 -1.88 8.31 -11.94
N LEU A 60 -1.54 7.79 -10.76
CA LEU A 60 -1.43 6.36 -10.53
C LEU A 60 -2.77 5.63 -10.69
N SER A 61 -3.85 6.17 -10.15
CA SER A 61 -5.19 5.58 -10.29
C SER A 61 -5.61 5.50 -11.77
N SER A 62 -5.40 6.58 -12.54
CA SER A 62 -5.65 6.58 -13.98
C SER A 62 -4.80 5.54 -14.69
N LEU A 63 -3.49 5.55 -14.46
CA LEU A 63 -2.55 4.65 -15.12
C LEU A 63 -2.91 3.17 -14.95
N VAL A 64 -3.27 2.77 -13.72
CA VAL A 64 -3.67 1.39 -13.45
C VAL A 64 -4.99 1.05 -14.14
N ARG A 65 -5.98 1.95 -14.09
CA ARG A 65 -7.29 1.76 -14.76
C ARG A 65 -7.15 1.66 -16.28
N ASP A 66 -6.34 2.54 -16.86
CA ASP A 66 -6.07 2.57 -18.31
C ASP A 66 -5.31 1.31 -18.74
N THR A 67 -4.38 0.83 -17.92
CA THR A 67 -3.68 -0.43 -18.20
C THR A 67 -4.59 -1.64 -18.08
N ILE A 68 -5.47 -1.69 -17.08
CA ILE A 68 -6.50 -2.73 -16.98
C ILE A 68 -7.41 -2.70 -18.21
N ALA A 69 -7.83 -1.52 -18.68
CA ALA A 69 -8.65 -1.39 -19.88
C ALA A 69 -7.93 -1.90 -21.15
N ARG A 70 -6.62 -1.65 -21.28
CA ARG A 70 -5.81 -2.15 -22.40
C ARG A 70 -5.61 -3.66 -22.37
N VAL A 71 -5.42 -4.25 -21.18
CA VAL A 71 -5.11 -5.68 -21.03
C VAL A 71 -6.37 -6.55 -21.00
N HIS A 72 -7.40 -6.11 -20.28
CA HIS A 72 -8.61 -6.90 -19.96
C HIS A 72 -9.90 -6.34 -20.59
N GLY A 73 -9.79 -5.27 -21.39
CA GLY A 73 -10.93 -4.65 -22.07
C GLY A 73 -11.88 -3.91 -21.14
N THR A 74 -13.08 -3.62 -21.66
CA THR A 74 -14.13 -2.86 -20.95
C THR A 74 -14.67 -3.60 -19.72
N PHE A 75 -14.78 -4.93 -19.79
CA PHE A 75 -15.20 -5.75 -18.66
C PHE A 75 -14.24 -5.62 -17.47
N GLY A 76 -12.93 -5.82 -17.68
CA GLY A 76 -11.94 -5.70 -16.62
C GLY A 76 -11.90 -4.27 -16.05
N ALA A 77 -11.94 -3.27 -16.92
CA ALA A 77 -11.98 -1.87 -16.51
C ALA A 77 -13.18 -1.56 -15.62
N ALA A 78 -14.39 -1.95 -16.02
CA ALA A 78 -15.61 -1.70 -15.26
C ALA A 78 -15.67 -2.50 -13.95
N ALA A 79 -15.31 -3.79 -13.99
CA ALA A 79 -15.31 -4.67 -12.84
C ALA A 79 -14.32 -4.22 -11.76
N CYS A 80 -13.12 -3.80 -12.16
CA CYS A 80 -12.13 -3.26 -11.24
C CYS A 80 -12.44 -1.82 -10.83
N SER A 81 -13.13 -1.03 -11.65
CA SER A 81 -13.42 0.38 -11.36
C SER A 81 -14.16 0.56 -10.03
N ILE A 82 -15.10 -0.35 -9.76
CA ILE A 82 -15.92 -0.36 -8.55
C ILE A 82 -15.12 -0.99 -7.40
N GLY A 83 -14.67 -0.14 -6.48
CA GLY A 83 -13.93 -0.55 -5.29
C GLY A 83 -12.40 -0.50 -5.41
N PHE A 84 -11.87 -0.22 -6.62
CA PHE A 84 -10.46 0.11 -6.79
C PHE A 84 -10.15 1.51 -6.25
N ALA A 85 -9.17 1.59 -5.35
CA ALA A 85 -8.67 2.85 -4.83
C ALA A 85 -7.20 2.72 -4.42
N VAL A 86 -6.41 3.75 -4.70
CA VAL A 86 -5.09 3.93 -4.08
C VAL A 86 -5.34 4.32 -2.63
N ARG A 87 -4.79 3.54 -1.69
CA ARG A 87 -4.93 3.80 -0.25
C ARG A 87 -3.68 4.42 0.34
N TYR A 88 -2.52 4.02 -0.14
CA TYR A 88 -1.26 4.54 0.34
C TYR A 88 -0.31 4.68 -0.84
N LEU A 89 0.40 5.80 -0.87
CA LEU A 89 1.43 6.10 -1.84
C LEU A 89 2.56 6.81 -1.10
N ASN A 90 3.77 6.31 -1.27
CA ASN A 90 4.98 7.00 -0.84
C ASN A 90 5.90 7.20 -2.03
N ALA A 91 5.93 8.43 -2.54
CA ALA A 91 6.78 8.82 -3.67
C ALA A 91 8.27 8.55 -3.40
N TYR A 92 8.75 8.71 -2.17
CA TYR A 92 10.18 8.54 -1.85
C TYR A 92 10.62 7.07 -1.90
N THR A 93 9.83 6.19 -1.29
CA THR A 93 10.14 4.74 -1.26
C THR A 93 9.58 3.98 -2.44
N GLY A 94 8.68 4.59 -3.24
CA GLY A 94 7.99 3.92 -4.34
C GLY A 94 6.92 2.92 -3.88
N ILE A 95 6.59 2.87 -2.59
CA ILE A 95 5.62 1.89 -2.07
C ILE A 95 4.19 2.37 -2.30
N VAL A 96 3.36 1.47 -2.80
CA VAL A 96 1.96 1.68 -3.17
C VAL A 96 1.10 0.61 -2.54
N LEU A 97 -0.04 1.00 -1.96
CA LEU A 97 -1.08 0.09 -1.50
C LEU A 97 -2.36 0.32 -2.31
N LEU A 98 -2.72 -0.68 -3.11
CA LEU A 98 -3.93 -0.68 -3.93
C LEU A 98 -5.01 -1.51 -3.25
N ARG A 99 -6.21 -0.96 -3.12
CA ARG A 99 -7.39 -1.74 -2.71
C ARG A 99 -8.14 -2.21 -3.95
N CYS A 100 -8.66 -3.43 -3.92
CA CYS A 100 -9.60 -3.94 -4.91
C CYS A 100 -10.61 -4.89 -4.24
N ARG A 101 -11.62 -5.34 -5.00
CA ARG A 101 -12.54 -6.39 -4.57
C ARG A 101 -11.85 -7.75 -4.57
N LYS A 102 -12.25 -8.65 -3.67
CA LYS A 102 -11.72 -10.02 -3.60
C LYS A 102 -11.99 -10.82 -4.87
N GLU A 103 -13.08 -10.54 -5.58
CA GLU A 103 -13.45 -11.29 -6.78
C GLU A 103 -12.57 -10.90 -7.99
N PHE A 104 -12.09 -9.66 -8.03
CA PHE A 104 -11.39 -9.09 -9.22
C PHE A 104 -9.92 -8.75 -8.96
N TYR A 105 -9.33 -9.18 -7.85
CA TYR A 105 -7.94 -8.85 -7.53
C TYR A 105 -6.93 -9.43 -8.53
N GLN A 106 -7.23 -10.59 -9.14
CA GLN A 106 -6.37 -11.24 -10.12
C GLN A 106 -6.26 -10.43 -11.42
N LEU A 107 -7.33 -9.73 -11.82
CA LEU A 107 -7.31 -8.84 -12.98
C LEU A 107 -6.39 -7.64 -12.73
N VAL A 108 -6.49 -7.03 -11.55
CA VAL A 108 -5.59 -5.94 -11.15
C VAL A 108 -4.15 -6.47 -11.09
N TRP A 109 -3.92 -7.58 -10.40
CA TRP A 109 -2.59 -8.14 -10.19
C TRP A 109 -1.89 -8.52 -11.51
N SER A 110 -2.60 -9.17 -12.43
CA SER A 110 -2.07 -9.53 -13.74
C SER A 110 -1.85 -8.32 -14.66
N ALA A 111 -2.54 -7.20 -14.43
CA ALA A 111 -2.35 -5.98 -15.20
C ALA A 111 -1.10 -5.17 -14.76
N LEU A 112 -0.69 -5.28 -13.49
CA LEU A 112 0.42 -4.48 -12.94
C LEU A 112 1.76 -4.65 -13.69
N PRO A 113 2.21 -5.87 -14.07
CA PRO A 113 3.45 -6.05 -14.81
C PRO A 113 3.44 -5.41 -16.20
N PHE A 114 2.27 -5.15 -16.79
CA PHE A 114 2.14 -4.52 -18.10
C PHE A 114 2.20 -2.98 -18.05
N ILE A 115 2.33 -2.41 -16.84
CA ILE A 115 2.63 -0.99 -16.68
C ILE A 115 4.14 -0.83 -16.88
N THR A 116 4.52 -0.37 -18.07
CA THR A 116 5.92 -0.21 -18.50
C THR A 116 6.40 1.23 -18.48
N TYR A 117 5.49 2.20 -18.46
CA TYR A 117 5.83 3.62 -18.47
C TYR A 117 4.85 4.43 -17.63
N LEU A 118 5.40 5.38 -16.90
CA LEU A 118 4.67 6.44 -16.20
C LEU A 118 4.80 7.74 -17.00
N GLU A 119 3.68 8.26 -17.48
CA GLU A 119 3.63 9.54 -18.19
C GLU A 119 3.13 10.64 -17.25
N ASN A 120 3.91 11.72 -17.12
CA ASN A 120 3.51 12.90 -16.36
C ASN A 120 4.11 14.17 -16.97
N LYS A 121 3.29 15.20 -17.20
CA LYS A 121 3.69 16.51 -17.76
C LYS A 121 4.56 16.41 -19.03
N GLY A 122 4.27 15.45 -19.91
CA GLY A 122 5.00 15.25 -21.18
C GLY A 122 6.31 14.49 -21.06
N HIS A 123 6.71 14.07 -19.85
CA HIS A 123 7.83 13.16 -19.64
C HIS A 123 7.33 11.74 -19.43
N ARG A 124 8.02 10.78 -20.07
CA ARG A 124 7.71 9.35 -19.99
C ARG A 124 8.86 8.63 -19.31
N TYR A 125 8.60 8.05 -18.15
CA TYR A 125 9.59 7.33 -17.37
C TYR A 125 9.37 5.83 -17.49
N PRO A 126 10.38 5.02 -17.88
CA PRO A 126 10.26 3.58 -17.82
C PRO A 126 10.16 3.13 -16.36
N CYS A 127 9.18 2.30 -16.06
CA CYS A 127 8.97 1.81 -14.71
C CYS A 127 8.24 0.47 -14.74
N PHE A 128 8.40 -0.32 -13.69
CA PHE A 128 7.58 -1.52 -13.48
C PHE A 128 7.09 -1.58 -12.03
N PHE A 129 5.94 -2.22 -11.85
CA PHE A 129 5.35 -2.45 -10.53
C PHE A 129 5.69 -3.85 -10.06
N ASN A 130 6.53 -3.94 -9.04
CA ASN A 130 6.81 -5.18 -8.34
C ASN A 130 5.76 -5.42 -7.26
N THR A 131 5.00 -6.52 -7.34
CA THR A 131 4.02 -6.84 -6.30
C THR A 131 4.71 -7.59 -5.16
N LEU A 132 4.79 -6.96 -3.99
CA LEU A 132 5.45 -7.53 -2.82
C LEU A 132 4.54 -8.47 -2.02
N HIS A 133 3.27 -8.09 -1.86
CA HIS A 133 2.32 -8.85 -1.03
C HIS A 133 0.87 -8.62 -1.43
N VAL A 134 0.03 -9.65 -1.26
CA VAL A 134 -1.43 -9.55 -1.41
C VAL A 134 -2.10 -9.92 -0.08
N GLY A 135 -2.65 -8.92 0.60
CA GLY A 135 -3.27 -9.07 1.92
C GLY A 135 -4.80 -8.99 1.88
N GLY A 136 -5.44 -9.49 2.93
CA GLY A 136 -6.88 -9.31 3.18
C GLY A 136 -7.20 -8.07 4.02
N THR A 137 -6.25 -7.62 4.85
CA THR A 137 -6.40 -6.46 5.72
C THR A 137 -5.19 -5.52 5.58
N ILE A 138 -5.40 -4.26 5.91
CA ILE A 138 -4.33 -3.25 5.90
C ILE A 138 -3.26 -3.61 6.96
N ARG A 139 -3.69 -4.06 8.14
CA ARG A 139 -2.79 -4.44 9.25
C ARG A 139 -1.77 -5.50 8.84
N THR A 140 -2.18 -6.55 8.12
CA THR A 140 -1.23 -7.59 7.67
C THR A 140 -0.25 -7.04 6.63
N CYS A 141 -0.72 -6.16 5.74
CA CYS A 141 0.15 -5.51 4.75
C CYS A 141 1.18 -4.59 5.42
N GLN A 142 0.79 -3.88 6.49
CA GLN A 142 1.69 -3.04 7.28
C GLN A 142 2.76 -3.87 7.99
N LYS A 143 2.37 -4.94 8.70
CA LYS A 143 3.32 -5.85 9.34
C LYS A 143 4.33 -6.42 8.34
N PHE A 144 3.85 -6.83 7.16
CA PHE A 144 4.72 -7.28 6.08
C PHE A 144 5.66 -6.16 5.59
N LEU A 145 5.16 -4.94 5.38
CA LEU A 145 5.96 -3.81 4.90
C LEU A 145 7.07 -3.43 5.90
N ILE A 146 6.79 -3.48 7.21
CA ILE A 146 7.79 -3.26 8.25
C ILE A 146 8.90 -4.32 8.17
N GLN A 147 8.54 -5.60 8.08
CA GLN A 147 9.51 -6.69 7.95
C GLN A 147 10.33 -6.57 6.66
N TYR A 148 9.69 -6.21 5.56
CA TYR A 148 10.35 -5.97 4.28
C TYR A 148 11.37 -4.83 4.39
N ASN A 149 10.98 -3.68 4.94
CA ASN A 149 11.89 -2.55 5.12
C ASN A 149 13.07 -2.87 6.04
N ARG A 150 12.84 -3.62 7.14
CA ARG A 150 13.92 -4.07 8.02
C ARG A 150 14.95 -4.91 7.25
N ARG A 151 14.48 -5.87 6.44
CA ARG A 151 15.38 -6.70 5.62
C ARG A 151 16.16 -5.86 4.60
N GLN A 152 15.50 -4.92 3.92
CA GLN A 152 16.17 -4.04 2.96
C GLN A 152 17.26 -3.19 3.60
N LEU A 153 17.00 -2.62 4.79
CA LEU A 153 18.00 -1.83 5.52
C LEU A 153 19.21 -2.66 5.94
N LEU A 154 19.01 -3.91 6.38
CA LEU A 154 20.11 -4.82 6.73
C LEU A 154 20.97 -5.18 5.52
N ILE A 155 20.35 -5.46 4.37
CA ILE A 155 21.06 -5.74 3.12
C ILE A 155 21.84 -4.50 2.65
N LEU A 156 21.23 -3.32 2.73
CA LEU A 156 21.90 -2.06 2.41
C LEU A 156 23.11 -1.82 3.31
N LEU A 157 22.97 -2.00 4.64
CA LEU A 157 24.09 -1.86 5.59
C LEU A 157 25.29 -2.74 5.24
N GLN A 158 25.04 -3.98 4.80
CA GLN A 158 26.10 -4.91 4.43
C GLN A 158 26.84 -4.47 3.15
N ASN A 159 26.12 -3.84 2.22
CA ASN A 159 26.65 -3.44 0.91
C ASN A 159 27.17 -1.99 0.88
N CYS A 160 26.87 -1.17 1.89
CA CYS A 160 27.32 0.21 1.96
C CYS A 160 28.85 0.29 2.13
N THR A 161 29.52 0.93 1.16
CA THR A 161 30.95 1.29 1.25
C THR A 161 31.18 2.69 1.83
N ASN A 162 30.13 3.51 1.91
CA ASN A 162 30.21 4.91 2.33
C ASN A 162 29.87 5.07 3.83
N GLU A 163 30.74 5.72 4.59
CA GLU A 163 30.57 5.92 6.04
C GLU A 163 29.35 6.79 6.36
N GLY A 164 29.06 7.81 5.54
CA GLY A 164 27.92 8.70 5.77
C GLY A 164 26.56 8.00 5.63
N GLU A 165 26.43 7.08 4.67
CA GLU A 165 25.24 6.25 4.52
C GLU A 165 25.10 5.26 5.65
N ARG A 166 26.21 4.65 6.08
CA ARG A 166 26.23 3.73 7.22
C ARG A 166 25.74 4.41 8.51
N GLU A 167 26.20 5.63 8.78
CA GLU A 167 25.75 6.40 9.95
C GLU A 167 24.26 6.74 9.87
N ALA A 168 23.77 7.12 8.68
CA ALA A 168 22.35 7.39 8.48
C ALA A 168 21.46 6.14 8.69
N ILE A 169 21.91 4.97 8.24
CA ILE A 169 21.18 3.74 8.46
C ILE A 169 21.26 3.32 9.93
N GLN A 170 22.42 3.44 10.59
CA GLN A 170 22.55 3.19 12.04
C GLN A 170 21.60 4.07 12.85
N LYS A 171 21.53 5.37 12.56
CA LYS A 171 20.56 6.29 13.18
C LYS A 171 19.12 5.83 12.97
N SER A 172 18.80 5.32 11.78
CA SER A 172 17.46 4.81 11.46
C SER A 172 17.13 3.53 12.24
N VAL A 173 18.10 2.62 12.40
CA VAL A 173 17.95 1.40 13.20
C VAL A 173 17.78 1.73 14.68
N THR A 174 18.66 2.57 15.25
CA THR A 174 18.55 3.01 16.67
C THR A 174 17.20 3.65 16.95
N ARG A 175 16.73 4.52 16.06
CA ARG A 175 15.40 5.13 16.18
C ARG A 175 14.27 4.10 16.14
N SER A 176 14.42 3.02 15.38
CA SER A 176 13.40 1.99 15.26
C SER A 176 13.29 1.14 16.54
N CYS A 177 14.40 0.81 17.19
CA CYS A 177 14.41 0.08 18.45
C CYS A 177 13.69 0.83 19.57
N LEU A 178 13.91 2.15 19.65
CA LEU A 178 13.24 3.02 20.64
C LEU A 178 11.71 3.08 20.44
N LEU A 179 11.21 2.83 19.22
CA LEU A 179 9.77 2.82 18.95
C LEU A 179 9.10 1.47 19.30
N GLU A 180 9.84 0.37 19.23
CA GLU A 180 9.33 -0.95 19.67
C GLU A 180 9.11 -0.95 21.19
N GLU A 181 10.03 -0.34 21.95
CA GLU A 181 9.92 -0.19 23.40
C GLU A 181 8.70 0.67 23.81
N GLU A 182 8.34 1.70 23.02
CA GLU A 182 7.16 2.54 23.27
C GLU A 182 5.84 1.82 22.91
N GLU A 183 5.81 1.01 21.84
CA GLU A 183 4.61 0.27 21.44
C GLU A 183 4.33 -0.90 22.39
N GLU A 184 5.33 -1.69 22.76
CA GLU A 184 5.19 -2.79 23.74
C GLU A 184 4.74 -2.27 25.11
N SER A 185 5.33 -1.18 25.60
CA SER A 185 4.89 -0.54 26.85
C SER A 185 3.45 -0.02 26.80
N SER A 186 2.97 0.39 25.62
CA SER A 186 1.60 0.88 25.44
C SER A 186 0.56 -0.23 25.30
N GLU A 187 0.94 -1.38 24.71
CA GLU A 187 0.08 -2.57 24.61
C GLU A 187 -0.04 -3.27 25.98
N GLU A 188 1.06 -3.39 26.73
CA GLU A 188 1.04 -3.94 28.10
C GLU A 188 0.21 -3.07 29.06
N ALA A 189 0.28 -1.74 28.94
CA ALA A 189 -0.54 -0.83 29.74
C ALA A 189 -2.03 -0.88 29.39
N ALA A 190 -2.38 -1.20 28.14
CA ALA A 190 -3.76 -1.37 27.71
C ALA A 190 -4.35 -2.71 28.16
N GLU A 191 -3.57 -3.80 28.12
CA GLU A 191 -3.99 -5.12 28.62
C GLU A 191 -4.10 -5.16 30.16
N ALA A 192 -3.31 -4.37 30.89
CA ALA A 192 -3.43 -4.27 32.36
C ALA A 192 -4.66 -3.47 32.84
N MET A 193 -5.36 -2.77 31.93
CA MET A 193 -6.56 -1.99 32.22
C MET A 193 -7.87 -2.68 31.79
N GLU A 194 -7.79 -3.86 31.16
CA GLU A 194 -8.94 -4.71 30.79
C GLU A 194 -9.14 -5.85 31.81
#